data_AF-A0A2P2DAZ0-F1
#
_entry.id   AF-A0A2P2DAZ0-F1
#
_cell.length_a   1.000
_cell.length_b   1.000
_cell.length_c   1.000
_cell.angle_alpha   90.00
_cell.angle_beta   90.00
_cell.angle_gamma   90.00
#
_symmetry.space_group_name_H-M   'P 1'
#
loop_
_entity.id
_entity.type
_entity.pdbx_description
1 polymer ?
#
loop_
_entity_poly.entity_id
_entity_poly.type
_entity_poly.pdbx_seq_one_letter_code
_entity_poly.pdbx_strand_id
1 'polypeptide(L)'
;MIKKLSIFILALVSTSLFALEDIEKVLVQKANTPEEKKVVKSYLLKVAKEHKDLAAKYRGLAKAQKGGKAIYQDNRKAEMIDLAEKFESDAKVYEEEAGKL
;
A
#
# COMPACT_ATOMS: atom_id res chain seq x y z
N MET A 1 -8.84 -35.61 -4.05
CA MET A 1 -9.06 -34.24 -4.56
C MET A 1 -9.03 -33.14 -3.49
N ILE A 2 -9.42 -33.42 -2.23
CA ILE A 2 -9.54 -32.42 -1.16
C ILE A 2 -8.21 -31.72 -0.79
N LYS A 3 -7.06 -32.42 -0.81
CA LYS A 3 -5.75 -31.82 -0.50
C LYS A 3 -5.31 -30.71 -1.46
N LYS A 4 -5.74 -30.75 -2.74
CA LYS A 4 -5.42 -29.70 -3.72
C LYS A 4 -6.26 -28.44 -3.51
N LEU A 5 -7.46 -28.58 -2.94
CA LEU A 5 -8.36 -27.47 -2.64
C LEU A 5 -7.89 -26.65 -1.43
N SER A 6 -7.34 -27.31 -0.40
CA SER A 6 -6.80 -26.63 0.79
C SER A 6 -5.58 -25.75 0.48
N ILE A 7 -4.72 -26.17 -0.47
CA ILE A 7 -3.56 -25.37 -0.89
C ILE A 7 -4.00 -24.12 -1.68
N PHE A 8 -5.12 -24.23 -2.42
CA PHE A 8 -5.66 -23.11 -3.19
C PHE A 8 -6.27 -22.02 -2.30
N ILE A 9 -6.93 -22.42 -1.20
CA ILE A 9 -7.51 -21.48 -0.23
C ILE A 9 -6.41 -20.73 0.54
N LEU A 10 -5.30 -21.38 0.87
CA LEU A 10 -4.20 -20.73 1.60
C LEU A 10 -3.44 -19.70 0.73
N ALA A 11 -3.42 -19.89 -0.59
CA ALA A 11 -2.81 -18.94 -1.54
C ALA A 11 -3.68 -17.70 -1.82
N LEU A 12 -5.00 -17.77 -1.62
CA LEU A 12 -5.93 -16.65 -1.83
C LEU A 12 -5.96 -15.66 -0.65
N VAL A 13 -5.56 -16.08 0.54
CA VAL A 13 -5.61 -15.24 1.76
C VAL A 13 -4.40 -14.30 1.87
N SER A 14 -3.29 -14.56 1.17
CA SER A 14 -2.07 -13.74 1.29
C SER A 14 -2.10 -12.41 0.54
N THR A 15 -3.19 -12.05 -0.16
CA THR A 15 -3.25 -10.82 -0.96
C THR A 15 -4.19 -9.74 -0.41
N SER A 16 -4.82 -9.93 0.75
CA SER A 16 -5.61 -8.86 1.37
C SER A 16 -4.71 -7.89 2.15
N LEU A 17 -3.75 -7.27 1.46
CA LEU A 17 -3.13 -6.03 1.90
C LEU A 17 -4.15 -4.92 1.61
N PHE A 18 -5.09 -4.74 2.53
CA PHE A 18 -6.00 -3.60 2.47
C PHE A 18 -5.18 -2.33 2.66
N ALA A 19 -5.37 -1.35 1.78
CA ALA A 19 -4.71 -0.05 1.86
C ALA A 19 -4.94 0.58 3.24
N LEU A 20 -6.17 0.49 3.77
CA LEU A 20 -6.53 0.95 5.12
C LEU A 20 -6.51 -0.22 6.11
N GLU A 21 -5.71 -0.10 7.16
CA GLU A 21 -5.67 -1.06 8.26
C GLU A 21 -6.94 -0.95 9.12
N ASP A 22 -7.28 -2.03 9.85
CA ASP A 22 -8.50 -2.07 10.66
C ASP A 22 -8.50 -1.03 11.79
N ILE A 23 -7.32 -0.66 12.31
CA ILE A 23 -7.16 0.41 13.29
C ILE A 23 -7.63 1.74 12.69
N GLU A 24 -7.27 2.03 11.45
CA GLU A 24 -7.56 3.28 10.78
C GLU A 24 -9.04 3.40 10.44
N LYS A 25 -9.68 2.28 10.06
CA LYS A 25 -11.14 2.20 9.92
C LYS A 25 -11.84 2.58 11.22
N VAL A 26 -11.35 2.05 12.34
CA VAL A 26 -11.90 2.36 13.67
C VAL A 26 -11.68 3.82 14.03
N LEU A 27 -10.52 4.40 13.72
CA LEU A 27 -10.23 5.82 13.96
C LEU A 27 -11.20 6.73 13.19
N VAL A 28 -11.41 6.46 11.90
CA VAL A 28 -12.38 7.19 11.06
C VAL A 28 -13.80 7.06 11.62
N GLN A 29 -14.22 5.86 11.99
CA GLN A 29 -15.57 5.61 12.52
C GLN A 29 -15.84 6.26 13.88
N LYS A 30 -14.81 6.35 14.74
CA LYS A 30 -14.96 6.87 16.10
C LYS A 30 -14.71 8.36 16.23
N ALA A 31 -14.16 9.01 15.21
CA ALA A 31 -13.95 10.45 15.21
C ALA A 31 -15.28 11.20 15.06
N ASN A 32 -15.84 11.64 16.18
CA ASN A 32 -17.17 12.24 16.24
C ASN A 32 -17.13 13.75 16.46
N THR A 33 -16.06 14.28 17.06
CA THR A 33 -15.87 15.73 17.23
C THR A 33 -15.05 16.34 16.08
N PRO A 34 -15.22 17.63 15.76
CA PRO A 34 -14.40 18.32 14.75
C PRO A 34 -12.89 18.21 15.04
N GLU A 35 -12.50 18.27 16.31
CA GLU A 35 -11.13 18.14 16.77
C GLU A 35 -10.57 16.74 16.51
N GLU A 36 -11.33 15.68 16.85
CA GLU A 36 -10.97 14.30 16.56
C GLU A 36 -10.82 14.05 15.06
N LYS A 37 -11.78 14.53 14.27
CA LYS A 37 -11.73 14.41 12.81
C LYS A 37 -10.50 15.09 12.22
N LYS A 38 -10.13 16.26 12.73
CA LYS A 38 -8.90 16.96 12.32
C LYS A 38 -7.65 16.15 12.64
N VAL A 39 -7.59 15.49 13.80
CA VAL A 39 -6.46 14.62 14.18
C VAL A 39 -6.37 13.41 13.27
N VAL A 40 -7.49 12.69 13.07
CA VAL A 40 -7.52 11.51 12.20
C VAL A 40 -7.20 11.88 10.76
N LYS A 41 -7.75 12.98 10.25
CA LYS A 41 -7.41 13.52 8.92
C LYS A 41 -5.92 13.80 8.78
N SER A 42 -5.31 14.46 9.77
CA SER A 42 -3.87 14.76 9.73
C SER A 42 -3.02 13.49 9.75
N TYR A 43 -3.45 12.47 10.50
CA TYR A 43 -2.80 11.16 10.51
C TYR A 43 -2.90 10.48 9.14
N LEU A 44 -4.08 10.37 8.54
CA LEU A 44 -4.27 9.73 7.23
C LEU A 44 -3.49 10.46 6.13
N LEU A 45 -3.43 11.79 6.14
CA LEU A 45 -2.60 12.57 5.21
C LEU A 45 -1.10 12.32 5.40
N LYS A 46 -0.65 12.10 6.64
CA LYS A 46 0.74 11.74 6.91
C LYS A 46 1.05 10.35 6.35
N VAL A 47 0.17 9.37 6.57
CA VAL A 47 0.32 8.01 6.04
C VAL A 47 0.33 8.02 4.51
N ALA A 48 -0.56 8.78 3.87
CA ALA A 48 -0.57 8.98 2.42
C ALA A 48 0.77 9.52 1.90
N LYS A 49 1.34 10.52 2.59
CA LYS A 49 2.64 11.08 2.24
C LYS A 49 3.75 10.04 2.35
N GLU A 50 3.79 9.25 3.42
CA GLU A 50 4.78 8.19 3.60
C GLU A 50 4.71 7.15 2.47
N HIS A 51 3.49 6.79 2.03
CA HIS A 51 3.28 5.90 0.89
C HIS A 51 3.78 6.53 -0.43
N LYS A 52 3.54 7.83 -0.67
CA LYS A 52 4.11 8.54 -1.83
C LYS A 52 5.64 8.58 -1.81
N ASP A 53 6.23 8.78 -0.63
CA ASP A 53 7.69 8.78 -0.46
C ASP A 53 8.27 7.37 -0.75
N LEU A 54 7.59 6.30 -0.33
CA LEU A 54 7.94 4.92 -0.68
C LEU A 54 7.81 4.65 -2.18
N ALA A 55 6.73 5.08 -2.81
CA ALA A 55 6.54 4.95 -4.26
C ALA A 55 7.67 5.63 -5.04
N ALA A 56 8.05 6.85 -4.64
CA ALA A 56 9.18 7.56 -5.22
C ALA A 56 10.50 6.80 -5.03
N LYS A 57 10.74 6.24 -3.83
CA LYS A 57 11.91 5.41 -3.53
C LYS A 57 11.99 4.19 -4.44
N TYR A 58 10.90 3.43 -4.58
CA TYR A 58 10.86 2.23 -5.43
C TYR A 58 11.03 2.56 -6.91
N ARG A 59 10.46 3.67 -7.41
CA ARG A 59 10.76 4.20 -8.76
C ARG A 59 12.25 4.53 -8.93
N GLY A 60 12.89 5.07 -7.90
CA GLY A 60 14.34 5.27 -7.89
C GLY A 60 15.11 3.95 -8.00
N LEU A 61 14.73 2.94 -7.21
CA LEU A 61 15.33 1.61 -7.24
C LEU A 61 15.14 0.89 -8.58
N ALA A 62 13.99 1.10 -9.24
CA ALA A 62 13.72 0.56 -10.58
C ALA A 62 14.68 1.11 -11.65
N LYS A 63 15.15 2.35 -11.48
CA LYS A 63 16.11 3.00 -12.39
C LYS A 63 17.56 2.60 -12.10
N ALA A 64 17.87 2.14 -10.90
CA ALA A 64 19.22 1.72 -10.54
C ALA A 64 19.59 0.43 -11.28
N GLN A 65 20.65 0.46 -12.09
CA GLN A 65 21.25 -0.77 -12.63
C GLN A 65 21.98 -1.52 -11.53
N LYS A 66 21.73 -2.84 -11.45
CA LYS A 66 22.52 -3.75 -10.63
C LYS A 66 23.12 -4.80 -11.56
N GLY A 67 24.37 -5.18 -11.31
CA GLY A 67 25.04 -6.23 -12.08
C GLY A 67 24.26 -7.55 -12.06
N GLY A 68 24.52 -8.40 -13.06
CA GLY A 68 23.83 -9.68 -13.24
C GLY A 68 23.17 -9.82 -14.61
N LYS A 69 22.53 -10.97 -14.84
CA LYS A 69 21.89 -11.32 -16.13
C LYS A 69 20.77 -10.32 -16.47
N ALA A 70 20.61 -9.98 -17.76
CA ALA A 70 19.61 -9.03 -18.23
C ALA A 70 18.18 -9.36 -17.74
N ILE A 71 17.74 -10.61 -17.88
CA ILE A 71 16.42 -11.08 -17.42
C ILE A 71 16.18 -10.79 -15.93
N TYR A 72 17.20 -10.96 -15.08
CA TYR A 72 17.07 -10.65 -13.66
C TYR A 72 16.93 -9.14 -13.42
N GLN A 73 17.59 -8.31 -14.23
CA GLN A 73 17.46 -6.86 -14.12
C GLN A 73 16.06 -6.39 -14.55
N ASP A 74 15.51 -6.99 -15.60
CA ASP A 74 14.17 -6.67 -16.09
C ASP A 74 13.09 -7.09 -15.08
N ASN A 75 13.18 -8.30 -14.54
CA ASN A 75 12.25 -8.77 -13.50
C ASN A 75 12.31 -7.89 -12.25
N ARG A 76 13.51 -7.58 -11.75
CA ARG A 76 13.68 -6.69 -10.60
C ARG A 76 13.08 -5.31 -10.90
N LYS A 77 13.33 -4.76 -12.08
CA LYS A 77 12.78 -3.45 -12.46
C LYS A 77 11.25 -3.49 -12.45
N ALA A 78 10.65 -4.53 -13.02
CA ALA A 78 9.20 -4.71 -13.02
C ALA A 78 8.64 -4.80 -11.59
N GLU A 79 9.25 -5.61 -10.72
CA GLU A 79 8.83 -5.72 -9.30
C GLU A 79 8.90 -4.39 -8.55
N MET A 80 9.95 -3.59 -8.78
CA MET A 80 10.06 -2.28 -8.12
C MET A 80 9.03 -1.27 -8.66
N ILE A 81 8.66 -1.36 -9.94
CA ILE A 81 7.59 -0.52 -10.51
C ILE A 81 6.23 -0.94 -9.94
N ASP A 82 5.94 -2.24 -9.88
CA ASP A 82 4.70 -2.76 -9.30
C ASP A 82 4.51 -2.34 -7.84
N LEU A 83 5.57 -2.44 -7.03
CA LEU A 83 5.55 -1.93 -5.65
C LEU A 83 5.28 -0.42 -5.60
N ALA A 84 5.90 0.37 -6.48
CA ALA A 84 5.67 1.80 -6.50
C ALA A 84 4.23 2.17 -6.87
N GLU A 85 3.64 1.48 -7.85
CA GLU A 85 2.24 1.67 -8.25
C GLU A 85 1.28 1.29 -7.12
N LYS A 86 1.57 0.21 -6.41
CA LYS A 86 0.80 -0.20 -5.23
C LYS A 86 0.82 0.87 -4.14
N PHE A 87 2.00 1.33 -3.73
CA PHE A 87 2.11 2.39 -2.71
C PHE A 87 1.42 3.69 -3.15
N GLU A 88 1.46 4.03 -4.44
CA GLU A 88 0.75 5.21 -4.96
C GLU A 88 -0.78 5.02 -4.96
N SER A 89 -1.27 3.81 -5.25
CA SER A 89 -2.68 3.47 -5.12
C SER A 89 -3.14 3.56 -3.66
N ASP A 90 -2.37 2.99 -2.73
CA ASP A 90 -2.68 3.03 -1.31
C ASP A 90 -2.72 4.49 -0.80
N ALA A 91 -1.74 5.32 -1.20
CA ALA A 91 -1.73 6.74 -0.86
C ALA A 91 -3.00 7.48 -1.29
N LYS A 92 -3.54 7.18 -2.49
CA LYS A 92 -4.79 7.79 -2.96
C LYS A 92 -5.97 7.41 -2.07
N VAL A 93 -6.06 6.15 -1.65
CA VAL A 93 -7.11 5.69 -0.73
C VAL A 93 -7.05 6.46 0.58
N TYR A 94 -5.85 6.64 1.15
CA TYR A 94 -5.67 7.44 2.36
C TYR A 94 -6.08 8.92 2.18
N GLU A 95 -5.76 9.53 1.04
CA GLU A 95 -6.18 10.91 0.74
C GLU A 95 -7.69 11.04 0.57
N GLU A 96 -8.32 10.07 -0.06
CA GLU A 96 -9.78 10.02 -0.23
C GLU A 96 -10.49 9.87 1.12
N GLU A 97 -10.02 8.98 1.99
CA GLU A 97 -10.58 8.82 3.34
C GLU A 97 -10.35 10.07 4.21
N ALA A 98 -9.18 10.69 4.13
CA ALA A 98 -8.91 11.95 4.80
C ALA A 98 -9.81 13.09 4.29
N GLY A 99 -10.21 13.06 3.01
CA GLY A 99 -11.12 14.02 2.41
C GLY A 99 -12.56 13.92 2.94
N LYS A 100 -12.96 12.76 3.48
CA LYS A 100 -14.29 12.52 4.05
C LYS A 100 -14.45 13.00 5.50
N LEU A 101 -13.33 13.33 6.16
CA LEU A 101 -13.26 13.86 7.53
C LEU A 101 -13.20 15.39 7.57
#